data_AF-A0AA36I119-F1
#
_entry.id   AF-A0AA36I119-F1
#
_cell.length_a   1.000
_cell.length_b   1.000
_cell.length_c   1.000
_cell.angle_alpha   90.00
_cell.angle_beta   90.00
_cell.angle_gamma   90.00
#
_symmetry.space_group_name_H-M   'P 1'
#
loop_
_entity.id
_entity.type
_entity.pdbx_description
1 polymer ?
#
loop_
_entity_poly.entity_id
_entity_poly.type
_entity_poly.pdbx_seq_one_letter_code
_entity_poly.pdbx_strand_id
1 'polypeptide(L)'
;MSGTDVHFFCDIPEGHVEGHEGPLWTPWAIGWWVTLFSIATFNIAMYAALTFCYYSSFSTDAAVKAYQQFMKNVCAPYVFVCAYRSYMPAQYPLRYVWFDTPLSSILLVRSLAAVAEMCFIAQIAKALSFIENQVNDTNQRWGNFYHSFCQASAVAMVIIIFVAQCFSFAGTITKNNLWYACEEFNWGLAFAVGMPFFFVLSYQVFQLRKETETPWTCSCNAMVYAVGMSAFCLGYVPYMFVIDAPEYWQRYQDQLAEGFEFLGFWDGVKNAAFVRHHTHLEEVWQYATVWQTAYFSAAVWLSLLLALAPKLEVASTFKSLLG
;
A
#
# COMPACT_ATOMS: atom_id res chain seq x y z
N MET A 1 -29.66 -7.83 -21.52
CA MET A 1 -29.89 -6.36 -21.56
C MET A 1 -29.43 -5.83 -20.22
N SER A 2 -28.32 -5.13 -20.04
CA SER A 2 -27.33 -4.54 -20.96
C SER A 2 -25.95 -4.83 -20.36
N GLY A 3 -25.04 -5.37 -21.16
CA GLY A 3 -23.61 -5.36 -20.82
C GLY A 3 -23.17 -3.90 -20.76
N THR A 4 -22.70 -3.48 -19.60
CA THR A 4 -21.82 -2.32 -19.52
C THR A 4 -20.47 -2.79 -20.03
N ASP A 5 -20.29 -2.68 -21.35
CA ASP A 5 -19.01 -2.88 -22.01
C ASP A 5 -18.10 -1.74 -21.57
N VAL A 6 -17.36 -2.00 -20.48
CA VAL A 6 -16.29 -1.17 -19.97
C VAL A 6 -15.02 -1.59 -20.73
N HIS A 7 -14.98 -1.33 -22.05
CA HIS A 7 -13.75 -1.36 -22.83
C HIS A 7 -12.99 -0.04 -22.57
N PHE A 8 -12.09 -0.02 -21.58
CA PHE A 8 -11.56 1.23 -21.03
C PHE A 8 -10.08 1.52 -21.30
N PHE A 9 -9.32 0.67 -22.01
CA PHE A 9 -7.89 0.94 -22.26
C PHE A 9 -7.34 0.50 -23.62
N CYS A 10 -8.16 -0.13 -24.47
CA CYS A 10 -7.70 -0.72 -25.74
C CYS A 10 -7.67 0.25 -26.92
N ASP A 11 -8.32 1.40 -26.83
CA ASP A 11 -8.49 2.29 -27.98
C ASP A 11 -7.40 3.37 -28.12
N ILE A 12 -6.34 3.35 -27.31
CA ILE A 12 -5.20 4.26 -27.51
C ILE A 12 -4.03 3.47 -28.11
N PRO A 13 -3.98 3.32 -29.46
CA PRO A 13 -2.87 2.66 -30.12
C PRO A 13 -1.55 3.40 -29.80
N GLU A 14 -0.50 2.64 -29.53
CA GLU A 14 0.86 3.14 -29.23
C GLU A 14 1.41 4.12 -30.29
N GLY A 15 0.82 4.13 -31.49
CA GLY A 15 1.16 5.01 -32.60
C GLY A 15 0.39 6.34 -32.68
N HIS A 16 -0.43 6.74 -31.70
CA HIS A 16 -1.22 7.99 -31.74
C HIS A 16 -0.75 9.12 -30.82
N VAL A 17 0.42 8.97 -30.18
CA VAL A 17 1.04 10.09 -29.45
C VAL A 17 2.36 10.51 -30.11
N GLU A 18 2.36 10.58 -31.44
CA GLU A 18 3.34 11.41 -32.17
C GLU A 18 2.76 12.81 -32.34
N GLY A 19 3.37 13.79 -31.67
CA GLY A 19 3.17 15.21 -31.94
C GLY A 19 1.86 15.79 -31.40
N HIS A 20 1.82 16.13 -30.12
CA HIS A 20 0.75 16.98 -29.62
C HIS A 20 1.01 18.44 -29.98
N GLU A 21 0.17 19.03 -30.84
CA GLU A 21 0.18 20.47 -31.19
C GLU A 21 -0.50 21.37 -30.13
N GLY A 22 -0.78 20.85 -28.92
CA GLY A 22 -1.50 21.56 -27.85
C GLY A 22 -0.61 21.95 -26.66
N PRO A 23 -1.06 22.90 -25.81
CA PRO A 23 -0.32 23.24 -24.60
C PRO A 23 -0.33 22.05 -23.64
N LEU A 24 0.86 21.49 -23.37
CA LEU A 24 1.05 20.39 -22.43
C LEU A 24 0.47 20.72 -21.05
N TRP A 25 0.50 21.97 -20.61
CA TRP A 25 0.00 22.36 -19.28
C TRP A 25 -1.39 22.97 -19.36
N THR A 26 -2.40 22.11 -19.51
CA THR A 26 -3.81 22.49 -19.38
C THR A 26 -4.15 22.84 -17.93
N PRO A 27 -5.27 23.57 -17.67
CA PRO A 27 -5.70 23.86 -16.31
C PRO A 27 -5.94 22.61 -15.45
N TRP A 28 -6.47 21.54 -16.05
CA TRP A 28 -6.68 20.26 -15.34
C TRP A 28 -5.34 19.64 -14.93
N ALA A 29 -4.35 19.64 -15.84
CA ALA A 29 -3.05 19.02 -15.63
C ALA A 29 -2.29 19.74 -14.51
N ILE A 30 -2.29 21.07 -14.55
CA ILE A 30 -1.73 21.91 -13.47
C ILE A 30 -2.46 21.62 -12.15
N GLY A 31 -3.80 21.63 -12.16
CA GLY A 31 -4.61 21.43 -10.96
C GLY A 31 -4.35 20.09 -10.29
N TRP A 32 -4.29 19.01 -11.07
CA TRP A 32 -4.01 17.68 -10.53
C TRP A 32 -2.58 17.57 -9.99
N TRP A 33 -1.57 18.01 -10.75
CA TRP A 33 -0.19 17.95 -10.30
C TRP A 33 0.08 18.80 -9.04
N VAL A 34 -0.47 20.01 -8.96
CA VAL A 34 -0.40 20.85 -7.75
C VAL A 34 -1.07 20.18 -6.56
N THR A 35 -2.18 19.46 -6.79
CA THR A 35 -2.86 18.69 -5.74
C THR A 35 -1.95 17.58 -5.20
N LEU A 36 -1.35 16.76 -6.08
CA LEU A 36 -0.40 15.72 -5.70
C LEU A 36 0.82 16.30 -4.96
N PHE A 37 1.37 17.40 -5.47
CA PHE A 37 2.50 18.10 -4.84
C PHE A 37 2.15 18.55 -3.41
N SER A 38 0.96 19.12 -3.23
CA SER A 38 0.48 19.61 -1.93
C SER A 38 0.30 18.45 -0.94
N ILE A 39 -0.30 17.34 -1.38
CA ILE A 39 -0.47 16.12 -0.59
C ILE A 39 0.90 15.57 -0.15
N ALA A 40 1.85 15.47 -1.09
CA ALA A 40 3.20 14.99 -0.80
C ALA A 40 3.93 15.87 0.23
N THR A 41 3.85 17.19 0.07
CA THR A 41 4.45 18.15 1.01
C THR A 41 3.83 18.01 2.40
N PHE A 42 2.50 17.89 2.47
CA PHE A 42 1.79 17.65 3.72
C PHE A 42 2.21 16.34 4.38
N ASN A 43 2.31 15.25 3.62
CA ASN A 43 2.73 13.95 4.14
C ASN A 43 4.14 13.98 4.74
N ILE A 44 5.09 14.64 4.07
CA ILE A 44 6.46 14.83 4.58
C ILE A 44 6.43 15.65 5.87
N ALA A 45 5.66 16.74 5.91
CA ALA A 45 5.52 17.57 7.11
C ALA A 45 4.94 16.78 8.28
N MET A 46 3.93 15.94 8.04
CA MET A 46 3.34 15.06 9.06
C MET A 46 4.34 14.01 9.56
N TYR A 47 5.12 13.38 8.67
CA TYR A 47 6.18 12.46 9.07
C TYR A 47 7.27 13.15 9.91
N ALA A 48 7.67 14.36 9.52
CA ALA A 48 8.63 15.16 10.28
C ALA A 48 8.07 15.52 11.66
N ALA A 49 6.83 15.99 11.75
CA ALA A 49 6.17 16.28 13.02
C ALA A 49 6.09 15.04 13.92
N LEU A 50 5.73 13.87 13.37
CA LEU A 50 5.71 12.61 14.09
C LEU A 50 7.12 12.22 14.59
N THR A 51 8.15 12.45 13.79
CA THR A 51 9.54 12.14 14.15
C THR A 51 10.09 13.07 15.23
N PHE A 52 9.85 14.38 15.13
CA PHE A 52 10.42 15.38 16.04
C PHE A 52 9.57 15.62 17.28
N CYS A 53 8.24 15.54 17.19
CA CYS A 53 7.34 15.84 18.31
C CYS A 53 6.96 14.57 19.08
N TYR A 54 6.55 13.50 18.41
CA TYR A 54 6.05 12.29 19.07
C TYR A 54 7.20 11.37 19.54
N TYR A 55 8.20 11.16 18.69
CA TYR A 55 9.34 10.30 19.01
C TYR A 55 10.47 10.98 19.80
N SER A 56 10.29 12.21 20.25
CA SER A 56 11.22 12.88 21.17
C SER A 56 11.28 12.22 22.55
N SER A 57 10.23 11.50 22.95
CA SER A 57 10.13 10.77 24.22
C SER A 57 9.72 9.32 23.99
N PHE A 58 10.66 8.48 23.54
CA PHE A 58 10.44 7.04 23.42
C PHE A 58 10.05 6.38 24.75
N SER A 59 9.34 5.25 24.66
CA SER A 59 9.07 4.41 25.83
C SER A 59 10.38 3.96 26.50
N THR A 60 10.35 3.82 27.83
CA THR A 60 11.44 3.27 28.63
C THR A 60 11.60 1.77 28.45
N ASP A 61 10.53 1.07 28.04
CA ASP A 61 10.57 -0.37 27.73
C ASP A 61 11.33 -0.62 26.42
N ALA A 62 12.36 -1.48 26.49
CA ALA A 62 13.23 -1.78 25.36
C ALA A 62 12.51 -2.44 24.18
N ALA A 63 11.56 -3.35 24.45
CA ALA A 63 10.80 -4.04 23.40
C ALA A 63 9.83 -3.08 22.70
N VAL A 64 9.12 -2.25 23.47
CA VAL A 64 8.22 -1.22 22.93
C VAL A 64 9.01 -0.18 22.12
N LYS A 65 10.18 0.25 22.62
CA LYS A 65 11.07 1.17 21.91
C LYS A 65 11.57 0.59 20.59
N ALA A 66 11.96 -0.68 20.57
CA ALA A 66 12.40 -1.35 19.34
C ALA A 66 11.26 -1.42 18.31
N TYR A 67 10.04 -1.75 18.74
CA TYR A 67 8.86 -1.73 17.88
C TYR A 67 8.56 -0.33 17.33
N GLN A 68 8.52 0.69 18.18
CA GLN A 68 8.35 2.08 17.81
C GLN A 68 9.37 2.55 16.77
N GLN A 69 10.65 2.25 17.00
CA GLN A 69 11.73 2.60 16.09
C GLN A 69 11.59 1.86 14.75
N PHE A 70 11.19 0.59 14.77
CA PHE A 70 10.90 -0.16 13.54
C PHE A 70 9.79 0.53 12.73
N MET A 71 8.62 0.77 13.33
CA MET A 71 7.47 1.39 12.66
C MET A 71 7.83 2.74 12.04
N LYS A 72 8.55 3.60 12.78
CA LYS A 72 9.05 4.89 12.28
C LYS A 72 10.00 4.72 11.07
N ASN A 73 10.90 3.75 11.14
CA ASN A 73 11.92 3.54 10.11
C ASN A 73 11.33 3.00 8.81
N VAL A 74 10.35 2.10 8.88
CA VAL A 74 9.69 1.58 7.67
C VAL A 74 8.63 2.55 7.13
N CYS A 75 8.05 3.42 7.96
CA CYS A 75 7.17 4.48 7.48
C CYS A 75 7.90 5.50 6.57
N ALA A 76 9.18 5.83 6.87
CA ALA A 76 9.93 6.84 6.13
C ALA A 76 10.04 6.51 4.62
N PRO A 77 10.56 5.34 4.21
CA PRO A 77 10.63 4.98 2.80
C PRO A 77 9.27 5.06 2.11
N TYR A 78 8.19 4.63 2.78
CA TYR A 78 6.85 4.72 2.21
C TYR A 78 6.44 6.17 1.91
N VAL A 79 6.57 7.07 2.89
CA VAL A 79 6.22 8.49 2.75
C VAL A 79 7.05 9.16 1.66
N PHE A 80 8.37 8.98 1.67
CA PHE A 80 9.26 9.67 0.73
C PHE A 80 9.12 9.13 -0.69
N VAL A 81 8.88 7.83 -0.88
CA VAL A 81 8.61 7.27 -2.20
C VAL A 81 7.26 7.76 -2.73
N CYS A 82 6.19 7.76 -1.91
CA CYS A 82 4.90 8.30 -2.33
C CYS A 82 5.00 9.79 -2.69
N ALA A 83 5.80 10.56 -1.94
CA ALA A 83 6.08 11.95 -2.28
C ALA A 83 6.83 12.08 -3.60
N TYR A 84 7.88 11.28 -3.81
CA TYR A 84 8.60 11.24 -5.09
C TYR A 84 7.66 10.95 -6.27
N ARG A 85 6.79 9.95 -6.13
CA ARG A 85 5.81 9.56 -7.15
C ARG A 85 4.68 10.57 -7.35
N SER A 86 4.41 11.40 -6.35
CA SER A 86 3.48 12.54 -6.47
C SER A 86 4.12 13.70 -7.23
N TYR A 87 5.42 13.94 -7.02
CA TYR A 87 6.18 14.96 -7.74
C TYR A 87 6.45 14.54 -9.19
N MET A 88 6.67 13.24 -9.42
CA MET A 88 6.95 12.64 -10.72
C MET A 88 5.93 11.53 -11.06
N PRO A 89 4.67 11.87 -11.38
CA PRO A 89 3.67 10.87 -11.74
C PRO A 89 4.10 10.06 -12.96
N ALA A 90 3.87 8.76 -12.91
CA ALA A 90 4.18 7.82 -13.97
C ALA A 90 3.20 6.65 -13.97
N GLN A 91 2.99 6.03 -15.13
CA GLN A 91 2.22 4.80 -15.32
C GLN A 91 3.09 3.72 -15.95
N TYR A 92 3.03 2.50 -15.40
CA TYR A 92 3.97 1.43 -15.74
C TYR A 92 3.66 0.72 -17.06
N PRO A 93 2.42 0.25 -17.33
CA PRO A 93 2.15 -0.62 -18.47
C PRO A 93 2.51 0.00 -19.82
N LEU A 94 2.15 1.27 -20.01
CA LEU A 94 2.34 2.02 -21.25
C LEU A 94 3.46 3.07 -21.18
N ARG A 95 4.30 3.05 -20.13
CA ARG A 95 5.45 3.98 -19.95
C ARG A 95 5.12 5.47 -19.99
N TYR A 96 3.89 5.85 -19.67
CA TYR A 96 3.51 7.26 -19.62
C TYR A 96 4.15 7.95 -18.42
N VAL A 97 4.69 9.15 -18.66
CA VAL A 97 5.33 9.96 -17.64
C VAL A 97 4.83 11.40 -17.70
N TRP A 98 4.80 12.04 -16.55
CA TRP A 98 4.47 13.46 -16.46
C TRP A 98 5.65 14.37 -16.84
N PHE A 99 6.88 13.92 -16.63
CA PHE A 99 8.09 14.66 -17.01
C PHE A 99 9.03 13.75 -17.78
N ASP A 100 9.54 14.19 -18.93
CA ASP A 100 10.61 13.46 -19.64
C ASP A 100 11.97 13.76 -19.01
N THR A 101 12.27 13.06 -17.91
CA THR A 101 13.58 13.12 -17.27
C THR A 101 14.04 11.71 -16.87
N PRO A 102 15.34 11.48 -16.66
CA PRO A 102 15.83 10.20 -16.13
C PRO A 102 15.21 9.80 -14.78
N LEU A 103 14.75 10.77 -13.99
CA LEU A 103 14.05 10.53 -12.73
C LEU A 103 12.69 9.85 -12.94
N SER A 104 12.04 10.10 -14.08
CA SER A 104 10.77 9.44 -14.43
C SER A 104 10.97 8.04 -15.06
N SER A 105 12.16 7.44 -14.93
CA SER A 105 12.39 6.07 -15.39
C SER A 105 11.39 5.11 -14.76
N ILE A 106 10.69 4.33 -15.58
CA ILE A 106 9.64 3.40 -15.11
C ILE A 106 10.25 2.33 -14.21
N LEU A 107 11.44 1.83 -14.54
CA LEU A 107 12.15 0.86 -13.71
C LEU A 107 12.53 1.45 -12.34
N LEU A 108 12.98 2.71 -12.29
CA LEU A 108 13.28 3.40 -11.04
C LEU A 108 12.02 3.58 -10.20
N VAL A 109 10.95 4.10 -10.80
CA VAL A 109 9.68 4.35 -10.08
C VAL A 109 9.10 3.05 -9.54
N ARG A 110 9.11 1.96 -10.32
CA ARG A 110 8.68 0.63 -9.87
C ARG A 110 9.55 0.09 -8.74
N SER A 111 10.87 0.28 -8.83
CA SER A 111 11.80 -0.15 -7.76
C SER A 111 11.54 0.59 -6.45
N LEU A 112 11.34 1.90 -6.51
CA LEU A 112 10.97 2.70 -5.35
C LEU A 112 9.61 2.25 -4.79
N ALA A 113 8.62 2.05 -5.66
CA ALA A 113 7.30 1.57 -5.27
C ALA A 113 7.37 0.21 -4.56
N ALA A 114 8.18 -0.73 -5.05
CA ALA A 114 8.37 -2.02 -4.40
C ALA A 114 8.96 -1.89 -2.99
N VAL A 115 9.94 -1.01 -2.79
CA VAL A 115 10.49 -0.73 -1.45
C VAL A 115 9.40 -0.17 -0.53
N ALA A 116 8.61 0.78 -1.01
CA ALA A 116 7.52 1.37 -0.25
C ALA A 116 6.47 0.31 0.14
N GLU A 117 5.98 -0.46 -0.83
CA GLU A 117 4.98 -1.51 -0.63
C GLU A 117 5.45 -2.57 0.38
N MET A 118 6.72 -2.98 0.31
CA MET A 118 7.33 -3.88 1.29
C MET A 118 7.39 -3.26 2.69
N CYS A 119 7.73 -1.98 2.81
CA CYS A 119 7.69 -1.27 4.08
C CYS A 119 6.27 -1.14 4.65
N PHE A 120 5.26 -0.93 3.80
CA PHE A 120 3.87 -0.80 4.20
C PHE A 120 3.32 -2.12 4.76
N ILE A 121 3.50 -3.23 4.04
CA ILE A 121 3.06 -4.54 4.53
C ILE A 121 3.83 -4.95 5.79
N ALA A 122 5.12 -4.60 5.90
CA ALA A 122 5.91 -4.86 7.10
C ALA A 122 5.36 -4.12 8.33
N GLN A 123 4.87 -2.88 8.18
CA GLN A 123 4.19 -2.17 9.27
C GLN A 123 2.94 -2.90 9.73
N ILE A 124 2.07 -3.29 8.78
CA ILE A 124 0.83 -3.99 9.09
C ILE A 124 1.12 -5.31 9.79
N ALA A 125 2.00 -6.14 9.22
CA ALA A 125 2.37 -7.43 9.79
C ALA A 125 3.03 -7.30 11.16
N LYS A 126 3.91 -6.30 11.35
CA LYS A 126 4.57 -6.09 12.64
C LYS A 126 3.60 -5.61 13.71
N ALA A 127 2.64 -4.75 13.38
CA ALA A 127 1.60 -4.31 14.30
C ALA A 127 0.69 -5.47 14.73
N LEU A 128 0.26 -6.33 13.78
CA LEU A 128 -0.51 -7.54 14.07
C LEU A 128 0.22 -8.44 15.07
N SER A 129 1.46 -8.80 14.73
CA SER A 129 2.32 -9.66 15.54
C SER A 129 2.57 -9.07 16.93
N PHE A 130 2.88 -7.77 17.02
CA PHE A 130 3.21 -7.12 18.28
C PHE A 130 2.01 -7.03 19.22
N ILE A 131 0.85 -6.60 18.72
CA ILE A 131 -0.36 -6.47 19.55
C ILE A 131 -0.84 -7.86 19.97
N GLU A 132 -0.81 -8.85 19.08
CA GLU A 132 -1.20 -10.22 19.43
C GLU A 132 -0.28 -10.82 20.52
N ASN A 133 1.04 -10.59 20.47
CA ASN A 133 1.94 -10.99 21.55
C ASN A 133 1.51 -10.38 22.90
N GLN A 134 1.22 -9.07 22.92
CA GLN A 134 0.78 -8.39 24.15
C GLN A 134 -0.56 -8.93 24.67
N VAL A 135 -1.49 -9.26 23.76
CA VAL A 135 -2.77 -9.86 24.11
C VAL A 135 -2.58 -11.27 24.66
N ASN A 136 -1.75 -12.10 24.04
CA ASN A 136 -1.48 -13.47 24.48
C ASN A 136 -0.77 -13.49 25.85
N ASP A 137 0.18 -12.60 26.08
CA ASP A 137 0.86 -12.44 27.38
C ASP A 137 -0.11 -12.02 28.49
N THR A 138 -1.14 -11.23 28.15
CA THR A 138 -2.16 -10.76 29.11
C THR A 138 -3.26 -11.80 29.33
N ASN A 139 -3.69 -12.49 28.27
CA ASN A 139 -4.84 -13.39 28.30
C ASN A 139 -4.71 -14.50 27.23
N GLN A 140 -4.26 -15.68 27.66
CA GLN A 140 -4.02 -16.86 26.81
C GLN A 140 -5.30 -17.58 26.36
N ARG A 141 -6.43 -16.87 26.22
CA ARG A 141 -7.76 -17.45 25.97
C ARG A 141 -7.84 -18.35 24.73
N TRP A 142 -7.08 -18.05 23.68
CA TRP A 142 -7.10 -18.78 22.41
C TRP A 142 -5.96 -19.79 22.27
N GLY A 143 -5.09 -19.88 23.28
CA GLY A 143 -3.99 -20.84 23.37
C GLY A 143 -2.86 -20.64 22.37
N ASN A 144 -1.78 -21.42 22.58
CA ASN A 144 -0.53 -21.32 21.81
C ASN A 144 -0.70 -21.65 20.31
N PHE A 145 -1.73 -22.44 19.96
CA PHE A 145 -2.01 -22.79 18.57
C PHE A 145 -2.44 -21.55 17.79
N TYR A 146 -3.45 -20.80 18.27
CA TYR A 146 -3.90 -19.57 17.62
C TYR A 146 -2.77 -18.55 17.49
N HIS A 147 -2.03 -18.35 18.58
CA HIS A 147 -0.86 -17.47 18.61
C HIS A 147 0.13 -17.80 17.50
N SER A 148 0.54 -19.07 17.38
CA SER A 148 1.48 -19.52 16.35
C SER A 148 0.96 -19.27 14.94
N PHE A 149 -0.33 -19.49 14.70
CA PHE A 149 -0.97 -19.23 13.41
C PHE A 149 -1.06 -17.73 13.09
N CYS A 150 -1.30 -16.87 14.07
CA CYS A 150 -1.30 -15.42 13.89
C CYS A 150 0.09 -14.89 13.56
N GLN A 151 1.12 -15.37 14.25
CA GLN A 151 2.51 -15.01 13.95
C GLN A 151 2.92 -15.50 12.56
N ALA A 152 2.52 -16.73 12.19
CA ALA A 152 2.76 -17.27 10.86
C ALA A 152 2.04 -16.48 9.78
N SER A 153 0.80 -16.01 10.02
CA SER A 153 0.05 -15.22 9.05
C SER A 153 0.69 -13.85 8.80
N ALA A 154 1.18 -13.18 9.84
CA ALA A 154 1.93 -11.93 9.71
C ALA A 154 3.19 -12.11 8.82
N VAL A 155 3.93 -13.20 8.99
CA VAL A 155 5.08 -13.52 8.14
C VAL A 155 4.64 -13.87 6.71
N ALA A 156 3.59 -14.67 6.56
CA ALA A 156 3.05 -15.07 5.27
C ALA A 156 2.60 -13.86 4.45
N MET A 157 1.96 -12.87 5.06
CA MET A 157 1.59 -11.61 4.40
C MET A 157 2.79 -10.94 3.72
N VAL A 158 3.91 -10.81 4.44
CA VAL A 158 5.13 -10.19 3.90
C VAL A 158 5.73 -11.00 2.75
N ILE A 159 5.75 -12.33 2.88
CA ILE A 159 6.26 -13.24 1.83
C ILE A 159 5.40 -13.16 0.57
N ILE A 160 4.07 -13.20 0.73
CA ILE A 160 3.12 -13.12 -0.39
C ILE A 160 3.30 -11.78 -1.12
N ILE A 161 3.39 -10.66 -0.41
CA ILE A 161 3.64 -9.36 -1.04
C ILE A 161 5.01 -9.30 -1.71
N PHE A 162 6.04 -9.90 -1.13
CA PHE A 162 7.35 -9.99 -1.80
C PHE A 162 7.24 -10.74 -3.14
N VAL A 163 6.48 -11.83 -3.21
CA VAL A 163 6.21 -12.53 -4.47
C VAL A 163 5.39 -11.65 -5.43
N ALA A 164 4.42 -10.89 -4.92
CA ALA A 164 3.67 -9.90 -5.71
C ALA A 164 4.61 -8.88 -6.37
N GLN A 165 5.66 -8.43 -5.66
CA GLN A 165 6.66 -7.52 -6.23
C GLN A 165 7.38 -8.13 -7.43
N CYS A 166 7.75 -9.41 -7.36
CA CYS A 166 8.38 -10.11 -8.48
C CYS A 166 7.46 -10.12 -9.72
N PHE A 167 6.15 -10.33 -9.53
CA PHE A 167 5.17 -10.24 -10.61
C PHE A 167 5.02 -8.81 -11.11
N SER A 168 4.98 -7.81 -10.24
CA SER A 168 4.97 -6.39 -10.63
C SER A 168 6.14 -6.02 -11.53
N PHE A 169 7.35 -6.49 -11.18
CA PHE A 169 8.54 -6.32 -12.00
C PHE A 169 8.43 -7.06 -13.33
N ALA A 170 7.93 -8.29 -13.34
CA ALA A 170 7.72 -9.05 -14.57
C ALA A 170 6.73 -8.35 -15.51
N GLY A 171 5.59 -7.87 -14.98
CA GLY A 171 4.59 -7.09 -15.73
C GLY A 171 5.15 -5.77 -16.22
N THR A 172 5.94 -5.08 -15.39
CA THR A 172 6.64 -3.87 -15.78
C THR A 172 7.58 -4.16 -16.92
N ILE A 173 8.48 -5.12 -16.80
CA ILE A 173 9.51 -5.41 -17.82
C ILE A 173 8.88 -5.87 -19.13
N THR A 174 7.95 -6.82 -19.08
CA THR A 174 7.40 -7.49 -20.27
C THR A 174 6.20 -6.75 -20.90
N LYS A 175 5.64 -5.75 -20.21
CA LYS A 175 4.36 -5.10 -20.53
C LYS A 175 3.16 -6.06 -20.58
N ASN A 176 3.28 -7.22 -19.96
CA ASN A 176 2.22 -8.24 -19.94
C ASN A 176 1.33 -8.05 -18.70
N ASN A 177 0.04 -7.76 -18.91
CA ASN A 177 -0.93 -7.54 -17.83
C ASN A 177 -1.27 -8.78 -17.01
N LEU A 178 -0.95 -10.00 -17.49
CA LEU A 178 -1.09 -11.22 -16.71
C LEU A 178 -0.33 -11.15 -15.38
N TRP A 179 0.89 -10.61 -15.42
CA TRP A 179 1.72 -10.51 -14.22
C TRP A 179 1.16 -9.49 -13.23
N TYR A 180 0.58 -8.39 -13.70
CA TYR A 180 -0.13 -7.46 -12.81
C TYR A 180 -1.39 -8.11 -12.21
N ALA A 181 -2.13 -8.92 -12.97
CA ALA A 181 -3.24 -9.70 -12.41
C ALA A 181 -2.76 -10.65 -11.29
N CYS A 182 -1.61 -11.30 -11.48
CA CYS A 182 -1.00 -12.12 -10.43
C CYS A 182 -0.52 -11.29 -9.22
N GLU A 183 0.06 -10.11 -9.43
CA GLU A 183 0.43 -9.17 -8.37
C GLU A 183 -0.80 -8.80 -7.52
N GLU A 184 -1.86 -8.29 -8.13
CA GLU A 184 -3.07 -7.85 -7.42
C GLU A 184 -3.78 -9.02 -6.73
N PHE A 185 -3.78 -10.21 -7.34
CA PHE A 185 -4.27 -11.41 -6.68
C PHE A 185 -3.48 -11.73 -5.39
N ASN A 186 -2.14 -11.57 -5.40
CA ASN A 186 -1.32 -11.79 -4.22
C ASN A 186 -1.57 -10.73 -3.14
N TRP A 187 -1.83 -9.47 -3.51
CA TRP A 187 -2.29 -8.46 -2.56
C TRP A 187 -3.60 -8.87 -1.88
N GLY A 188 -4.59 -9.32 -2.64
CA GLY A 188 -5.84 -9.88 -2.10
C GLY A 188 -5.60 -11.07 -1.18
N LEU A 189 -4.73 -12.00 -1.59
CA LEU A 189 -4.39 -13.21 -0.83
C LEU A 189 -3.69 -12.88 0.50
N ALA A 190 -2.74 -11.94 0.51
CA ALA A 190 -2.05 -11.53 1.72
C ALA A 190 -3.04 -11.03 2.78
N PHE A 191 -3.95 -10.12 2.40
CA PHE A 191 -4.95 -9.63 3.33
C PHE A 191 -6.01 -10.67 3.69
N ALA A 192 -6.36 -11.59 2.79
CA ALA A 192 -7.25 -12.71 3.11
C ALA A 192 -6.66 -13.64 4.18
N VAL A 193 -5.34 -13.88 4.13
CA VAL A 193 -4.62 -14.67 5.15
C VAL A 193 -4.59 -13.97 6.51
N GLY A 194 -4.40 -12.65 6.54
CA GLY A 194 -4.42 -11.87 7.78
C GLY A 194 -5.82 -11.63 8.36
N MET A 195 -6.84 -11.58 7.50
CA MET A 195 -8.20 -11.16 7.83
C MET A 195 -8.79 -11.84 9.09
N PRO A 196 -8.80 -13.19 9.23
CA PRO A 196 -9.36 -13.84 10.40
C PRO A 196 -8.73 -13.36 11.71
N PHE A 197 -7.42 -13.09 11.69
CA PHE A 197 -6.67 -12.66 12.87
C PHE A 197 -6.96 -11.21 13.25
N PHE A 198 -7.23 -10.32 12.28
CA PHE A 198 -7.71 -8.97 12.60
C PHE A 198 -9.05 -9.01 13.34
N PHE A 199 -9.96 -9.89 12.92
CA PHE A 199 -11.27 -10.06 13.57
C PHE A 199 -11.16 -10.62 14.99
N VAL A 200 -10.39 -11.69 15.15
CA VAL A 200 -10.18 -12.29 16.48
C VAL A 200 -9.42 -11.31 17.40
N LEU A 201 -8.41 -10.61 16.88
CA LEU A 201 -7.70 -9.58 17.64
C LEU A 201 -8.64 -8.44 18.06
N SER A 202 -9.52 -7.98 17.17
CA SER A 202 -10.55 -6.98 17.50
C SER A 202 -11.43 -7.43 18.66
N TYR A 203 -11.88 -8.69 18.62
CA TYR A 203 -12.67 -9.29 19.70
C TYR A 203 -11.87 -9.39 21.01
N GLN A 204 -10.63 -9.88 20.97
CA GLN A 204 -9.78 -10.02 22.15
C GLN A 204 -9.50 -8.67 22.82
N VAL A 205 -9.12 -7.65 22.04
CA VAL A 205 -8.87 -6.30 22.54
C VAL A 205 -10.15 -5.69 23.13
N PHE A 206 -11.30 -5.91 22.51
CA PHE A 206 -12.59 -5.46 23.04
C PHE A 206 -12.92 -6.12 24.39
N GLN A 207 -12.68 -7.42 24.55
CA GLN A 207 -12.95 -8.12 25.81
C GLN A 207 -12.01 -7.69 26.93
N LEU A 208 -10.70 -7.63 26.67
CA LEU A 208 -9.71 -7.14 27.62
C LEU A 208 -10.05 -5.74 28.14
N ARG A 209 -10.59 -4.91 27.25
CA ARG A 209 -11.02 -3.57 27.60
C ARG A 209 -12.24 -3.57 28.52
N LYS A 210 -13.23 -4.42 28.25
CA LYS A 210 -14.41 -4.57 29.10
C LYS A 210 -14.03 -5.02 30.51
N GLU A 211 -13.06 -5.93 30.62
CA GLU A 211 -12.56 -6.47 31.89
C GLU A 211 -11.75 -5.43 32.71
N THR A 212 -11.17 -4.42 32.06
CA THR A 212 -10.28 -3.43 32.71
C THR A 212 -10.96 -2.10 33.06
N GLU A 213 -12.26 -1.95 32.73
CA GLU A 213 -13.04 -0.71 32.94
C GLU A 213 -12.35 0.57 32.42
N THR A 214 -11.46 0.44 31.44
CA THR A 214 -10.65 1.57 30.97
C THR A 214 -11.50 2.56 30.16
N PRO A 215 -11.54 3.85 30.53
CA PRO A 215 -12.31 4.85 29.81
C PRO A 215 -11.86 4.96 28.34
N TRP A 216 -12.77 5.41 27.46
CA TRP A 216 -12.42 5.72 26.07
C TRP A 216 -11.51 6.96 26.05
N THR A 217 -10.20 6.78 26.17
CA THR A 217 -9.24 7.78 25.74
C THR A 217 -8.87 7.51 24.28
N CYS A 218 -8.49 8.55 23.53
CA CYS A 218 -7.94 8.43 22.17
C CYS A 218 -6.59 7.66 22.11
N SER A 219 -6.22 6.96 23.19
CA SER A 219 -4.98 6.22 23.38
C SER A 219 -5.17 4.69 23.27
N CYS A 220 -6.36 4.20 22.91
CA CYS A 220 -6.58 2.78 22.59
C CYS A 220 -6.16 2.43 21.14
N ASN A 221 -4.93 2.79 20.74
CA ASN A 221 -4.42 2.64 19.37
C ASN A 221 -4.47 1.19 18.85
N ALA A 222 -4.34 0.18 19.72
CA ALA A 222 -4.51 -1.23 19.34
C ALA A 222 -5.94 -1.57 18.88
N MET A 223 -6.96 -0.99 19.52
CA MET A 223 -8.36 -1.20 19.14
C MET A 223 -8.67 -0.52 17.81
N VAL A 224 -8.20 0.73 17.64
CA VAL A 224 -8.32 1.46 16.38
C VAL A 224 -7.67 0.69 15.24
N TYR A 225 -6.46 0.16 15.45
CA TYR A 225 -5.78 -0.69 14.50
C TYR A 225 -6.58 -1.96 14.18
N ALA A 226 -6.95 -2.75 15.19
CA ALA A 226 -7.60 -4.04 14.97
C ALA A 226 -8.95 -3.89 14.25
N VAL A 227 -9.81 -3.00 14.74
CA VAL A 227 -11.13 -2.74 14.14
C VAL A 227 -10.99 -2.09 12.76
N GLY A 228 -10.05 -1.14 12.62
CA GLY A 228 -9.77 -0.50 11.34
C GLY A 228 -9.31 -1.48 10.27
N MET A 229 -8.39 -2.39 10.62
CA MET A 229 -7.92 -3.44 9.72
C MET A 229 -9.01 -4.46 9.39
N SER A 230 -9.84 -4.85 10.36
CA SER A 230 -11.02 -5.70 10.10
C SER A 230 -11.99 -5.04 9.13
N ALA A 231 -12.31 -3.75 9.33
CA ALA A 231 -13.20 -3.00 8.45
C ALA A 231 -12.59 -2.83 7.05
N PHE A 232 -11.30 -2.52 6.96
CA PHE A 232 -10.57 -2.45 5.70
C PHE A 232 -10.63 -3.78 4.94
N CYS A 233 -10.35 -4.91 5.59
CA CYS A 233 -10.39 -6.22 4.96
C CYS A 233 -11.78 -6.60 4.41
N LEU A 234 -12.87 -6.16 5.05
CA LEU A 234 -14.23 -6.43 4.55
C LEU A 234 -14.51 -5.81 3.18
N GLY A 235 -13.95 -4.62 2.91
CA GLY A 235 -14.09 -3.98 1.60
C GLY A 235 -12.99 -4.39 0.63
N TYR A 236 -11.74 -4.37 1.09
CA TYR A 236 -10.56 -4.56 0.27
C TYR A 236 -10.46 -5.99 -0.29
N VAL A 237 -10.64 -7.03 0.53
CA VAL A 237 -10.44 -8.41 0.08
C VAL A 237 -11.42 -8.79 -1.05
N PRO A 238 -12.74 -8.54 -0.92
CA PRO A 238 -13.66 -8.78 -2.03
C PRO A 238 -13.35 -7.92 -3.26
N TYR A 239 -12.99 -6.64 -3.07
CA TYR A 239 -12.62 -5.75 -4.17
C TYR A 239 -11.44 -6.31 -4.99
N MET A 240 -10.39 -6.80 -4.33
CA MET A 240 -9.21 -7.36 -5.01
C MET A 240 -9.56 -8.56 -5.90
N PHE A 241 -10.43 -9.47 -5.42
CA PHE A 241 -10.75 -10.69 -6.14
C PHE A 241 -11.87 -10.55 -7.17
N VAL A 242 -12.76 -9.56 -7.01
CA VAL A 242 -13.94 -9.38 -7.88
C VAL A 242 -13.74 -8.28 -8.91
N ILE A 243 -12.97 -7.24 -8.57
CA ILE A 243 -12.80 -6.06 -9.41
C ILE A 243 -11.36 -5.96 -9.90
N ASP A 244 -10.39 -5.81 -8.99
CA ASP A 244 -9.03 -5.36 -9.34
C ASP A 244 -8.23 -6.41 -10.13
N ALA A 245 -8.02 -7.61 -9.57
CA ALA A 245 -7.29 -8.67 -10.26
C ALA A 245 -7.98 -9.14 -11.56
N PRO A 246 -9.33 -9.30 -11.61
CA PRO A 246 -10.03 -9.57 -12.86
C PRO A 246 -9.88 -8.48 -13.92
N GLU A 247 -9.78 -7.20 -13.55
CA GLU A 247 -9.59 -6.11 -14.51
C GLU A 247 -8.26 -6.26 -15.25
N TYR A 248 -7.16 -6.54 -14.55
CA TYR A 248 -5.87 -6.83 -15.20
C TYR A 248 -5.89 -8.10 -16.03
N TRP A 249 -6.64 -9.12 -15.59
CA TRP A 249 -6.83 -10.32 -16.39
C TRP A 249 -7.57 -10.01 -17.70
N GLN A 250 -8.62 -9.19 -17.66
CA GLN A 250 -9.34 -8.77 -18.87
C GLN A 250 -8.41 -7.98 -19.80
N ARG A 251 -7.63 -7.03 -19.28
CA ARG A 251 -6.63 -6.30 -20.08
C ARG A 251 -5.61 -7.23 -20.73
N TYR A 252 -5.24 -8.33 -20.08
CA TYR A 252 -4.39 -9.34 -20.70
C TYR A 252 -5.09 -10.09 -21.83
N GLN A 253 -6.38 -10.44 -21.68
CA GLN A 253 -7.15 -11.04 -22.77
C GLN A 253 -7.26 -10.09 -23.97
N ASP A 254 -7.48 -8.80 -23.71
CA ASP A 254 -7.56 -7.80 -24.77
C ASP A 254 -6.22 -7.64 -25.51
N GLN A 255 -5.09 -7.62 -24.77
CA GLN A 255 -3.74 -7.66 -25.36
C GLN A 255 -3.55 -8.87 -26.28
N LEU A 256 -4.05 -10.05 -25.91
CA LEU A 256 -3.98 -11.23 -26.77
C LEU A 256 -4.87 -11.09 -28.01
N ALA A 257 -6.07 -10.53 -27.86
CA ALA A 257 -7.03 -10.34 -28.95
C ALA A 257 -6.52 -9.35 -29.99
N GLU A 258 -5.79 -8.33 -29.57
CA GLU A 258 -5.15 -7.32 -30.43
C GLU A 258 -3.84 -7.79 -31.06
N GLY A 259 -3.34 -8.97 -30.68
CA GLY A 259 -2.04 -9.46 -31.15
C GLY A 259 -0.86 -8.67 -30.59
N PHE A 260 -0.98 -8.14 -29.38
CA PHE A 260 0.05 -7.34 -28.72
C PHE A 260 1.36 -8.14 -28.57
N GLU A 261 2.46 -7.57 -29.06
CA GLU A 261 3.79 -8.17 -28.92
C GLU A 261 4.41 -7.82 -27.56
N PHE A 262 4.47 -8.81 -26.67
CA PHE A 262 5.14 -8.66 -25.37
C PHE A 262 6.64 -8.50 -25.53
N LEU A 263 7.24 -7.69 -24.67
CA LEU A 263 8.69 -7.50 -24.67
C LEU A 263 9.41 -8.71 -24.07
N GLY A 264 10.50 -9.13 -24.72
CA GLY A 264 11.48 -10.04 -24.12
C GLY A 264 12.12 -9.42 -22.87
N PHE A 265 12.62 -10.25 -21.95
CA PHE A 265 13.07 -9.78 -20.64
C PHE A 265 14.12 -8.66 -20.69
N TRP A 266 15.23 -8.86 -21.43
CA TRP A 266 16.32 -7.87 -21.46
C TRP A 266 15.96 -6.60 -22.23
N ASP A 267 15.22 -6.73 -23.31
CA ASP A 267 14.71 -5.58 -24.06
C ASP A 267 13.69 -4.82 -23.23
N GLY A 268 12.86 -5.53 -22.47
CA GLY A 268 11.93 -4.99 -21.49
C GLY A 268 12.62 -4.21 -20.37
N VAL A 269 13.75 -4.70 -19.84
CA VAL A 269 14.54 -4.00 -18.82
C VAL A 269 15.09 -2.68 -19.39
N LYS A 270 15.70 -2.72 -20.58
CA LYS A 270 16.20 -1.52 -21.25
C LYS A 270 15.05 -0.55 -21.56
N ASN A 271 13.93 -1.06 -22.05
CA ASN A 271 12.74 -0.29 -22.35
C ASN A 271 12.19 0.40 -21.09
N ALA A 272 11.98 -0.33 -19.99
CA ALA A 272 11.52 0.23 -18.73
C ALA A 272 12.52 1.24 -18.12
N ALA A 273 13.81 1.10 -18.39
CA ALA A 273 14.83 2.03 -17.90
C ALA A 273 14.83 3.35 -18.69
N PHE A 274 14.68 3.30 -20.02
CA PHE A 274 14.98 4.43 -20.90
C PHE A 274 13.78 5.00 -21.67
N VAL A 275 12.77 4.19 -21.98
CA VAL A 275 11.59 4.62 -22.74
C VAL A 275 10.60 5.32 -21.82
N ARG A 276 10.16 6.50 -22.25
CA ARG A 276 9.24 7.38 -21.54
C ARG A 276 8.35 8.06 -22.58
N HIS A 277 7.05 7.93 -22.43
CA HIS A 277 6.08 8.64 -23.27
C HIS A 277 5.54 9.82 -22.48
N HIS A 278 6.06 11.02 -22.76
CA HIS A 278 5.62 12.23 -22.08
C HIS A 278 4.26 12.66 -22.61
N THR A 279 3.27 12.78 -21.71
CA THR A 279 1.94 13.25 -22.07
C THR A 279 1.21 13.84 -20.87
N HIS A 280 0.38 14.85 -21.12
CA HIS A 280 -0.59 15.40 -20.17
C HIS A 280 -2.00 15.35 -20.79
N LEU A 281 -2.31 14.27 -21.49
CA LEU A 281 -3.64 13.98 -22.03
C LEU A 281 -4.56 13.44 -20.95
N GLU A 282 -5.74 14.04 -20.78
CA GLU A 282 -6.65 13.67 -19.69
C GLU A 282 -7.10 12.21 -19.78
N GLU A 283 -7.39 11.73 -20.99
CA GLU A 283 -7.78 10.35 -21.29
C GLU A 283 -6.75 9.31 -20.82
N VAL A 284 -5.46 9.66 -20.85
CA VAL A 284 -4.37 8.79 -20.37
C VAL A 284 -4.35 8.76 -18.84
N TRP A 285 -4.65 9.88 -18.20
CA TRP A 285 -4.45 10.05 -16.75
C TRP A 285 -5.73 9.92 -15.92
N GLN A 286 -6.93 9.98 -16.50
CA GLN A 286 -8.22 10.05 -15.78
C GLN A 286 -8.35 9.00 -14.66
N TYR A 287 -7.94 7.77 -14.92
CA TYR A 287 -7.98 6.70 -13.93
C TYR A 287 -6.88 6.86 -12.87
N ALA A 288 -5.65 7.15 -13.32
CA ALA A 288 -4.53 7.42 -12.43
C ALA A 288 -4.78 8.63 -11.52
N THR A 289 -5.52 9.64 -11.98
CA THR A 289 -5.92 10.80 -11.19
C THR A 289 -6.70 10.37 -9.96
N VAL A 290 -7.66 9.46 -10.09
CA VAL A 290 -8.43 8.96 -8.94
C VAL A 290 -7.55 8.07 -8.06
N TRP A 291 -6.95 7.04 -8.66
CA TRP A 291 -6.22 6.01 -7.91
C TRP A 291 -4.94 6.53 -7.25
N GLN A 292 -4.10 7.26 -7.99
CA GLN A 292 -2.85 7.81 -7.44
C GLN A 292 -3.12 8.88 -6.39
N THR A 293 -4.16 9.70 -6.55
CA THR A 293 -4.53 10.66 -5.49
C THR A 293 -4.95 9.94 -4.22
N ALA A 294 -5.80 8.90 -4.31
CA ALA A 294 -6.20 8.11 -3.15
C ALA A 294 -5.00 7.36 -2.52
N TYR A 295 -4.15 6.75 -3.33
CA TYR A 295 -2.99 6.00 -2.87
C TYR A 295 -1.94 6.92 -2.22
N PHE A 296 -1.57 8.05 -2.84
CA PHE A 296 -0.59 8.98 -2.30
C PHE A 296 -1.12 9.83 -1.13
N SER A 297 -2.42 9.83 -0.86
CA SER A 297 -3.01 10.43 0.33
C SER A 297 -3.37 9.39 1.39
N ALA A 298 -4.51 8.71 1.24
CA ALA A 298 -5.09 7.83 2.24
C ALA A 298 -4.15 6.70 2.66
N ALA A 299 -3.45 6.04 1.73
CA ALA A 299 -2.53 4.97 2.11
C ALA A 299 -1.31 5.49 2.87
N VAL A 300 -0.82 6.70 2.54
CA VAL A 300 0.24 7.38 3.30
C VAL A 300 -0.24 7.77 4.69
N TRP A 301 -1.48 8.26 4.82
CA TRP A 301 -2.05 8.58 6.13
C TRP A 301 -2.25 7.34 7.00
N LEU A 302 -2.66 6.21 6.42
CA LEU A 302 -2.69 4.92 7.12
C LEU A 302 -1.29 4.50 7.58
N SER A 303 -0.28 4.65 6.73
CA SER A 303 1.12 4.40 7.09
C SER A 303 1.61 5.30 8.22
N LEU A 304 1.24 6.58 8.23
CA LEU A 304 1.54 7.52 9.31
C LEU A 304 0.83 7.15 10.62
N LEU A 305 -0.42 6.70 10.56
CA LEU A 305 -1.15 6.20 11.72
C LEU A 305 -0.53 4.92 12.29
N LEU A 306 -0.09 4.00 11.43
CA LEU A 306 0.69 2.83 11.84
C LEU A 306 2.02 3.22 12.48
N ALA A 307 2.66 4.28 11.98
CA ALA A 307 3.87 4.84 12.56
C ALA A 307 3.69 5.45 13.96
N LEU A 308 2.45 5.64 14.45
CA LEU A 308 2.19 5.93 15.87
C LEU A 308 2.42 4.69 16.76
N ALA A 309 2.69 3.53 16.16
CA ALA A 309 3.01 2.26 16.78
C ALA A 309 1.88 1.76 17.71
N PRO A 310 0.76 1.27 17.13
CA PRO A 310 -0.37 0.80 17.90
C PRO A 310 0.05 -0.34 18.84
N LYS A 311 -0.37 -0.26 20.09
CA LYS A 311 0.01 -1.16 21.19
C LYS A 311 -1.09 -1.18 22.26
N LEU A 312 -1.09 -2.21 23.07
CA LEU A 312 -1.97 -2.34 24.23
C LEU A 312 -1.38 -1.55 25.42
N GLU A 313 -2.16 -0.63 26.00
CA GLU A 313 -1.72 0.16 27.18
C GLU A 313 -1.87 -0.59 28.51
N VAL A 314 -2.73 -1.63 28.51
CA VAL A 314 -3.17 -2.41 29.68
C VAL A 314 -2.03 -3.13 30.41
N ALA A 315 -0.92 -3.44 29.74
CA ALA A 315 0.21 -4.17 30.34
C ALA A 315 0.89 -3.42 31.49
N SER A 316 0.75 -2.09 31.56
CA SER A 316 1.26 -1.29 32.69
C SER A 316 0.35 -1.35 33.92
N THR A 317 -0.97 -1.34 33.72
CA THR A 317 -1.99 -1.37 34.78
C THR A 317 -2.18 -2.76 35.39
N PHE A 318 -2.07 -3.83 34.60
CA PHE A 318 -2.21 -5.19 35.12
C PHE A 318 -1.02 -5.61 35.99
N LYS A 319 0.20 -5.18 35.67
CA LYS A 319 1.37 -5.40 36.53
C LYS A 319 1.29 -4.64 37.85
N SER A 320 0.62 -3.48 37.90
CA SER A 320 0.40 -2.75 39.15
C SER A 320 -0.78 -3.27 39.98
N LEU A 321 -1.68 -4.06 39.38
CA LEU A 321 -2.80 -4.69 40.08
C LEU A 321 -2.46 -6.09 40.64
N LEU A 322 -1.39 -6.70 40.14
CA LEU A 322 -0.90 -8.02 40.56
C LEU A 322 0.37 -7.97 41.43
N GLY A 323 0.87 -6.77 41.76
CA GLY A 323 1.97 -6.54 42.69
C GLY A 323 1.49 -5.77 43.91
#